data_AF-A0A9W3SC48-F1
#
_entry.id   AF-A0A9W3SC48-F1
#
_cell.length_a   1.000
_cell.length_b   1.000
_cell.length_c   1.000
_cell.angle_alpha   90.00
_cell.angle_beta   90.00
_cell.angle_gamma   90.00
#
_symmetry.space_group_name_H-M   'P 1'
#
loop_
_entity.id
_entity.type
_entity.pdbx_description
1 polymer ?
#
loop_
_entity_poly.entity_id
_entity_poly.type
_entity_poly.pdbx_seq_one_letter_code
_entity_poly.pdbx_strand_id
1 'polypeptide(L)'
;MKNPVEETKKAIKELEGKVDVMVGVIHMGLENENGIPGTGVQDIANACPELSAIFAAHMHKLVKKEVVNGVIITEPDKYGTHISRIDLTFYKARWEVGFKR
;
A
#
# COMPACT_ATOMS: atom_id res chain seq x y z
N MET A 1 -8.28 9.76 19.25
CA MET A 1 -8.23 8.75 18.17
C MET A 1 -7.24 9.24 17.12
N LYS A 2 -6.37 8.38 16.60
CA LYS A 2 -5.39 8.76 15.57
C LYS A 2 -5.98 8.50 14.19
N ASN A 3 -5.65 9.35 13.21
CA ASN A 3 -6.10 9.18 11.82
C ASN A 3 -5.13 8.22 11.09
N PRO A 4 -5.61 7.11 10.49
CA PRO A 4 -4.75 6.13 9.82
C PRO A 4 -3.90 6.71 8.68
N VAL A 5 -4.43 7.67 7.91
CA VAL A 5 -3.71 8.34 6.83
C VAL A 5 -2.52 9.12 7.41
N GLU A 6 -2.75 9.91 8.45
CA GLU A 6 -1.71 10.74 9.06
C GLU A 6 -0.65 9.90 9.79
N GLU A 7 -1.03 8.80 10.43
CA GLU A 7 -0.06 7.89 11.04
C GLU A 7 0.76 7.14 9.97
N THR A 8 0.14 6.80 8.83
CA THR A 8 0.86 6.17 7.70
C THR A 8 1.90 7.12 7.12
N LYS A 9 1.55 8.41 6.90
CA LYS A 9 2.51 9.43 6.45
C LYS A 9 3.70 9.59 7.40
N LYS A 10 3.46 9.55 8.72
CA LYS A 10 4.54 9.60 9.72
C LYS A 10 5.47 8.39 9.58
N ALA A 11 4.91 7.18 9.47
CA ALA A 11 5.70 5.97 9.29
C ALA A 11 6.52 6.00 7.99
N ILE A 12 5.94 6.48 6.89
CA ILE A 12 6.64 6.66 5.61
C ILE A 12 7.82 7.62 5.78
N LYS A 13 7.58 8.78 6.40
CA LYS A 13 8.63 9.77 6.64
C LYS A 13 9.78 9.22 7.49
N GLU A 14 9.49 8.35 8.45
CA GLU A 14 10.52 7.69 9.26
C GLU A 14 11.36 6.68 8.46
N LEU A 15 10.80 6.10 7.40
CA LEU A 15 11.42 5.10 6.53
C LEU A 15 12.04 5.69 5.27
N GLU A 16 11.75 6.95 4.94
CA GLU A 16 12.25 7.64 3.76
C GLU A 16 13.77 7.58 3.66
N GLY A 17 14.27 7.12 2.51
CA GLY A 17 15.71 6.94 2.25
C GLY A 17 16.38 5.77 3.00
N LYS A 18 15.64 5.01 3.81
CA LYS A 18 16.16 3.85 4.56
C LYS A 18 15.76 2.51 3.97
N VAL A 19 14.76 2.50 3.10
CA VAL A 19 14.19 1.30 2.48
C VAL A 19 14.01 1.52 0.99
N ASP A 20 14.13 0.44 0.22
CA ASP A 20 13.85 0.46 -1.23
C ASP A 20 12.34 0.36 -1.52
N VAL A 21 11.57 -0.21 -0.59
CA VAL A 21 10.17 -0.60 -0.78
C VAL A 21 9.40 -0.50 0.53
N MET A 22 8.18 0.01 0.48
CA MET A 22 7.26 0.04 1.62
C MET A 22 5.97 -0.72 1.28
N VAL A 23 5.55 -1.60 2.18
CA VAL A 23 4.31 -2.37 2.08
C VAL A 23 3.48 -2.17 3.34
N GLY A 24 2.25 -1.72 3.19
CA GLY A 24 1.30 -1.57 4.28
C GLY A 24 0.61 -2.89 4.62
N VAL A 25 0.47 -3.17 5.92
CA VAL A 25 -0.45 -4.21 6.42
C VAL A 25 -1.46 -3.49 7.31
N ILE A 26 -2.66 -3.26 6.77
CA ILE A 26 -3.59 -2.28 7.31
C ILE A 26 -4.95 -2.95 7.50
N HIS A 27 -5.40 -3.04 8.75
CA HIS A 27 -6.70 -3.63 9.07
C HIS A 27 -7.84 -2.64 8.81
N MET A 28 -8.05 -2.32 7.53
CA MET A 28 -9.08 -1.43 7.02
C MET A 28 -9.58 -1.96 5.67
N GLY A 29 -10.83 -1.68 5.34
CA GLY A 29 -11.45 -2.05 4.07
C GLY A 29 -10.92 -1.25 2.89
N LEU A 30 -11.25 -1.71 1.67
CA LEU A 30 -10.92 -0.96 0.45
C LEU A 30 -11.56 0.45 0.46
N GLU A 31 -12.88 0.49 0.63
CA GLU A 31 -13.70 1.71 0.65
C GLU A 31 -13.79 2.30 2.07
N ASN A 32 -14.21 3.56 2.14
CA ASN A 32 -14.47 4.23 3.41
C ASN A 32 -15.62 3.58 4.18
N GLU A 33 -15.38 3.29 5.45
CA GLU A 33 -16.37 2.77 6.38
C GLU A 33 -17.42 3.85 6.68
N ASN A 34 -18.69 3.51 6.43
CA ASN A 34 -19.83 4.42 6.58
C ASN A 34 -19.70 5.75 5.81
N GLY A 35 -18.90 5.77 4.73
CA GLY A 35 -18.65 6.98 3.94
C GLY A 35 -17.80 8.04 4.65
N ILE A 36 -17.12 7.69 5.74
CA ILE A 36 -16.27 8.62 6.50
C ILE A 36 -14.88 8.68 5.85
N PRO A 37 -14.41 9.85 5.37
CA PRO A 37 -13.10 9.97 4.75
C PRO A 37 -11.96 9.55 5.69
N GLY A 38 -10.95 8.88 5.15
CA GLY A 38 -9.76 8.40 5.86
C GLY A 38 -9.97 7.07 6.60
N THR A 39 -11.05 6.34 6.31
CA THR A 39 -11.37 5.05 6.95
C THR A 39 -11.24 3.84 6.02
N GLY A 40 -10.97 4.06 4.72
CA GLY A 40 -10.62 3.03 3.75
C GLY A 40 -9.15 3.11 3.31
N VAL A 41 -8.59 1.99 2.86
CA VAL A 41 -7.21 1.93 2.35
C VAL A 41 -7.06 2.65 1.00
N GLN A 42 -8.16 2.91 0.27
CA GLN A 42 -8.14 3.79 -0.91
C GLN A 42 -7.63 5.19 -0.57
N ASP A 43 -8.08 5.77 0.54
CA ASP A 43 -7.67 7.11 0.95
C ASP A 43 -6.19 7.12 1.38
N ILE A 44 -5.73 6.03 2.02
CA ILE A 44 -4.32 5.85 2.35
C ILE A 44 -3.47 5.76 1.07
N ALA A 45 -3.85 4.91 0.11
CA ALA A 45 -3.12 4.76 -1.15
C ALA A 45 -3.06 6.06 -1.95
N ASN A 46 -4.15 6.83 -1.99
CA ASN A 46 -4.16 8.15 -2.64
C ASN A 46 -3.25 9.15 -1.94
N ALA A 47 -3.24 9.16 -0.60
CA ALA A 47 -2.45 10.11 0.18
C ALA A 47 -0.98 9.69 0.38
N CYS A 48 -0.65 8.42 0.14
CA CYS A 48 0.65 7.80 0.40
C CYS A 48 1.11 6.95 -0.82
N PRO A 49 1.35 7.57 -1.99
CA PRO A 49 1.81 6.86 -3.20
C PRO A 49 3.19 6.19 -3.07
N GLU A 50 3.92 6.49 -1.99
CA GLU A 50 5.22 5.88 -1.68
C GLU A 50 5.09 4.40 -1.27
N LEU A 51 3.90 3.95 -0.89
CA LEU A 51 3.61 2.53 -0.68
C LEU A 51 3.57 1.80 -2.02
N SER A 52 4.29 0.68 -2.13
CA SER A 52 4.20 -0.18 -3.32
C SER A 52 2.97 -1.09 -3.27
N ALA A 53 2.55 -1.47 -2.07
CA ALA A 53 1.39 -2.34 -1.87
C ALA A 53 0.76 -2.18 -0.49
N ILE A 54 -0.51 -2.58 -0.36
CA ILE A 54 -1.27 -2.69 0.89
C ILE A 54 -1.95 -4.07 0.93
N PHE A 55 -1.71 -4.80 2.01
CA PHE A 55 -2.57 -5.91 2.44
C PHE A 55 -3.67 -5.34 3.33
N ALA A 56 -4.88 -5.25 2.78
CA ALA A 56 -6.08 -4.79 3.45
C ALA A 56 -6.78 -5.94 4.19
N ALA A 57 -7.77 -5.60 5.03
CA ALA A 57 -8.59 -6.55 5.78
C ALA A 57 -9.93 -5.89 6.17
N HIS A 58 -10.50 -6.29 7.31
CA HIS A 58 -11.70 -5.70 7.93
C HIS A 58 -13.03 -6.01 7.23
N MET A 59 -13.15 -5.81 5.92
CA MET A 59 -14.44 -5.90 5.23
C MET A 59 -14.91 -7.33 4.96
N HIS A 60 -14.02 -8.31 5.13
CA HIS A 60 -14.27 -9.70 4.78
C HIS A 60 -14.72 -9.83 3.32
N LYS A 61 -14.03 -9.12 2.43
CA LYS A 61 -14.28 -9.14 0.99
C LYS A 61 -13.07 -9.74 0.28
N LEU A 62 -13.34 -10.47 -0.81
CA LEU A 62 -12.28 -10.92 -1.70
C LEU A 62 -11.90 -9.79 -2.68
N VAL A 63 -10.81 -9.09 -2.38
CA VAL A 63 -10.19 -8.14 -3.31
C VAL A 63 -8.95 -8.82 -3.90
N LYS A 64 -9.11 -9.42 -5.09
CA LYS A 64 -8.03 -10.16 -5.76
C LYS A 64 -6.83 -9.27 -6.09
N LYS A 65 -7.12 -8.08 -6.61
CA LYS A 65 -6.16 -7.02 -6.93
C LYS A 65 -6.94 -5.75 -7.26
N GLU A 66 -6.62 -4.68 -6.56
CA GLU A 66 -7.01 -3.32 -6.90
C GLU A 66 -5.72 -2.48 -7.03
N VAL A 67 -5.72 -1.44 -7.87
CA VAL A 67 -4.58 -0.53 -7.98
C VAL A 67 -5.07 0.91 -7.84
N VAL A 68 -4.60 1.59 -6.79
CA VAL A 68 -5.01 2.95 -6.46
C VAL A 68 -3.76 3.80 -6.40
N ASN A 69 -3.67 4.84 -7.23
CA ASN A 69 -2.50 5.73 -7.31
C ASN A 69 -1.15 4.98 -7.43
N GLY A 70 -1.13 3.86 -8.16
CA GLY A 70 0.05 3.00 -8.33
C GLY A 70 0.29 1.97 -7.21
N VAL A 71 -0.46 2.04 -6.11
CA VAL A 71 -0.36 1.11 -4.97
C VAL A 71 -1.22 -0.13 -5.21
N ILE A 72 -0.64 -1.32 -5.12
CA ILE A 72 -1.37 -2.59 -5.24
C ILE A 72 -2.10 -2.91 -3.94
N ILE A 73 -3.40 -3.18 -3.98
CA ILE A 73 -4.22 -3.50 -2.81
C ILE A 73 -4.83 -4.90 -2.97
N THR A 74 -4.79 -5.71 -1.90
CA THR A 74 -5.45 -7.02 -1.84
C THR A 74 -6.12 -7.25 -0.49
N GLU A 75 -7.19 -8.05 -0.46
CA GLU A 75 -7.88 -8.51 0.75
C GLU A 75 -8.29 -9.97 0.56
N PRO A 76 -7.88 -10.90 1.46
CA PRO A 76 -8.07 -12.33 1.27
C PRO A 76 -9.37 -12.87 1.91
N ASP A 77 -10.49 -12.14 1.77
CA ASP A 77 -11.78 -12.53 2.33
C ASP A 77 -11.67 -12.84 3.85
N LYS A 78 -12.36 -13.86 4.36
CA LYS A 78 -12.37 -14.24 5.79
C LYS A 78 -12.05 -15.72 6.02
N TYR A 79 -11.77 -16.04 7.28
CA TYR A 79 -11.62 -17.41 7.80
C TYR A 79 -10.54 -18.27 7.12
N GLY A 80 -9.50 -17.64 6.57
CA GLY A 80 -8.42 -18.35 5.89
C GLY A 80 -8.85 -19.04 4.61
N THR A 81 -9.96 -18.60 4.00
CA THR A 81 -10.45 -19.15 2.72
C THR A 81 -9.52 -18.80 1.55
N HIS A 82 -8.77 -17.71 1.66
CA HIS A 82 -7.84 -17.23 0.64
C HIS A 82 -6.52 -16.74 1.28
N ILE A 83 -5.50 -16.59 0.44
CA ILE A 83 -4.20 -16.00 0.78
C ILE A 83 -3.92 -14.91 -0.24
N SER A 84 -3.64 -13.70 0.23
CA SER A 84 -3.16 -12.62 -0.63
C SER A 84 -1.73 -12.89 -1.06
N ARG A 85 -1.46 -12.73 -2.36
CA ARG A 85 -0.12 -12.84 -2.94
C ARG A 85 0.15 -11.63 -3.82
N ILE A 86 1.27 -10.95 -3.54
CA ILE A 86 1.78 -9.85 -4.34
C ILE A 86 3.21 -10.20 -4.74
N ASP A 87 3.46 -10.30 -6.04
CA ASP A 87 4.79 -10.56 -6.59
C ASP A 87 5.44 -9.21 -6.97
N LEU A 88 6.50 -8.81 -6.25
CA LEU A 88 7.29 -7.61 -6.56
C LEU A 88 8.62 -8.03 -7.18
N THR A 89 8.99 -7.41 -8.30
CA THR A 89 10.26 -7.67 -9.01
C THR A 89 11.09 -6.39 -9.03
N PHE A 90 12.35 -6.48 -8.60
CA PHE A 90 13.27 -5.35 -8.50
C PHE A 90 14.41 -5.48 -9.49
N TYR A 91 14.72 -4.39 -10.17
CA TYR A 91 15.88 -4.29 -11.06
C TYR A 91 16.82 -3.23 -10.52
N LYS A 92 18.08 -3.61 -10.32
CA LYS A 92 19.12 -2.63 -9.99
C LYS A 92 19.57 -1.96 -11.27
N ALA A 93 19.19 -0.71 -11.48
CA ALA A 93 19.79 0.10 -12.54
C ALA A 93 21.30 0.25 -12.24
N ARG A 94 22.16 -0.24 -13.14
CA ARG A 94 23.57 0.15 -13.16
C ARG A 94 23.63 1.54 -13.76
N TRP A 95 24.21 2.50 -13.06
CA TRP A 95 24.52 3.80 -13.63
C TRP A 95 25.51 3.63 -14.78
N GLU A 96 25.10 3.88 -16.02
CA GLU A 96 26.03 4.14 -17.10
C GLU A 96 26.34 5.64 -17.13
N VAL A 97 27.56 6.01 -16.75
CA VAL A 97 28.09 7.36 -16.93
C VAL A 97 28.72 7.41 -18.33
N GLY A 98 28.01 8.00 -19.29
CA GLY A 98 28.55 8.27 -20.62
C GLY A 98 29.03 9.72 -20.73
N PHE A 99 30.34 9.92 -20.89
CA PHE A 99 30.87 11.18 -21.41
C PHE A 99 30.65 11.22 -22.93
N LYS A 100 29.79 12.12 -23.40
CA LYS A 100 29.82 12.53 -24.81
C LYS A 100 31.08 13.38 -25.03
N ARG A 101 31.98 12.90 -25.89
CA ARG A 101 33.02 13.73 -26.51
C ARG A 101 32.38 14.68 -27.52
#